data_AF-A0A9E3BLW5-F1
#
_entry.id   AF-A0A9E3BLW5-F1
#
_cell.length_a   1.000
_cell.length_b   1.000
_cell.length_c   1.000
_cell.angle_alpha   90.00
_cell.angle_beta   90.00
_cell.angle_gamma   90.00
#
_symmetry.space_group_name_H-M   'P 1'
#
loop_
_entity.id
_entity.type
_entity.pdbx_description
1 polymer ?
#
loop_
_entity_poly.entity_id
_entity_poly.type
_entity_poly.pdbx_seq_one_letter_code
_entity_poly.pdbx_strand_id
1 'polypeptide(L)'
;MTHGTDPVPLALLTLPGHHDAPARAELVYLPASWRLPRAMGALLFFWGILPLVVWVPPHYPWVLACFATGLYLAYSYWTGRYRVRAFTGSCPRCERELSLAPGSRIALPHTLTCFACHFEPQLCVTTVAATGGVEHRDADCVGRWGMRWLADEPYLVCDTCRSHRPATPEACLAAEAENDRGVLLARLTVEGDFLP
;
A
#
# COMPACT_ATOMS: atom_id res chain seq x y z
N MET A 1 23.05 12.64 18.87
CA MET A 1 22.00 11.79 18.26
C MET A 1 20.84 12.69 17.90
N THR A 2 20.96 13.37 16.76
CA THR A 2 19.92 14.24 16.21
C THR A 2 18.92 13.35 15.50
N HIS A 3 17.72 13.22 16.06
CA HIS A 3 16.57 12.71 15.31
C HIS A 3 16.34 13.66 14.14
N GLY A 4 16.84 13.28 12.96
CA GLY A 4 16.40 13.90 11.72
C GLY A 4 14.89 13.77 11.67
N THR A 5 14.21 14.91 11.60
CA THR A 5 12.80 14.98 11.22
C THR A 5 12.70 14.49 9.79
N ASP A 6 12.66 13.18 9.61
CA ASP A 6 12.18 12.59 8.37
C ASP A 6 10.78 13.17 8.12
N PRO A 7 10.50 13.66 6.90
CA PRO A 7 9.19 14.21 6.59
C PRO A 7 8.16 13.10 6.85
N VAL A 8 7.30 13.31 7.85
CA VAL A 8 6.24 12.36 8.18
C VAL A 8 5.35 12.26 6.94
N PRO A 9 5.27 11.09 6.28
CA PRO A 9 4.43 10.95 5.10
C PRO A 9 2.99 11.22 5.52
N LEU A 10 2.38 12.25 4.93
CA LEU A 10 0.96 12.49 5.14
C LEU A 10 0.19 11.34 4.49
N ALA A 11 -0.58 10.63 5.31
CA ALA A 11 -1.55 9.69 4.80
C ALA A 11 -2.88 10.42 4.59
N LEU A 12 -3.66 9.97 3.63
CA LEU A 12 -5.02 10.43 3.41
C LEU A 12 -5.98 9.26 3.63
N LEU A 13 -7.09 9.57 4.29
CA LEU A 13 -8.26 8.69 4.35
C LEU A 13 -9.25 9.17 3.30
N THR A 14 -9.41 8.38 2.25
CA THR A 14 -10.35 8.67 1.18
C THR A 14 -11.62 7.87 1.39
N LEU A 15 -12.78 8.50 1.19
CA LEU A 15 -14.07 7.83 1.22
C LEU A 15 -14.91 8.35 0.05
N PRO A 16 -15.39 7.48 -0.85
CA PRO A 16 -16.20 7.93 -1.98
C PRO A 16 -17.38 8.82 -1.53
N GLY A 17 -17.53 9.96 -2.19
CA GLY A 17 -18.60 10.94 -1.90
C GLY A 17 -18.39 11.79 -0.64
N HIS A 18 -17.21 11.77 -0.01
CA HIS A 18 -16.87 12.60 1.14
C HIS A 18 -15.53 13.30 0.92
N HIS A 19 -15.28 14.38 1.67
CA HIS A 19 -14.00 15.05 1.65
C HIS A 19 -12.91 14.16 2.27
N ASP A 20 -11.73 14.18 1.66
CA ASP A 20 -10.58 13.47 2.17
C ASP A 20 -10.18 13.99 3.56
N ALA A 21 -9.93 13.06 4.48
CA ALA A 21 -9.49 13.40 5.83
C ALA A 21 -7.97 13.14 5.97
N PRO A 22 -7.19 14.11 6.47
CA PRO A 22 -5.77 13.90 6.71
C PRO A 22 -5.56 12.88 7.83
N ALA A 23 -4.61 11.98 7.64
CA ALA A 23 -4.18 11.01 8.63
C ALA A 23 -2.66 11.02 8.77
N ARG A 24 -2.16 10.74 9.97
CA ARG A 24 -0.74 10.49 10.21
C ARG A 24 -0.54 9.00 10.38
N ALA A 25 0.32 8.43 9.55
CA ALA A 25 0.66 7.02 9.61
C ALA A 25 2.19 6.87 9.58
N GLU A 26 2.74 6.35 10.67
CA GLU A 26 4.15 5.93 10.71
C GLU A 26 4.22 4.49 10.22
N LEU A 27 4.64 4.32 8.97
CA LEU A 27 4.73 3.02 8.31
C LEU A 27 6.18 2.65 8.07
N VAL A 28 6.54 1.41 8.40
CA VAL A 28 7.85 0.83 8.09
C VAL A 28 7.67 -0.17 6.95
N TYR A 29 8.35 0.06 5.83
CA TYR A 29 8.35 -0.88 4.71
C TYR A 29 9.08 -2.18 5.06
N LEU A 30 8.49 -3.31 4.68
CA LEU A 30 9.04 -4.65 4.85
C LEU A 30 9.46 -5.21 3.49
N PRO A 31 10.77 -5.33 3.19
CA PRO A 31 11.22 -5.84 1.90
C PRO A 31 10.85 -7.31 1.71
N ALA A 32 10.77 -7.75 0.45
CA ALA A 32 10.41 -9.11 0.09
C ALA A 32 11.36 -10.16 0.70
N SER A 33 12.64 -9.83 0.81
CA SER A 33 13.67 -10.67 1.44
C SER A 33 13.37 -11.02 2.90
N TRP A 34 12.61 -10.17 3.60
CA TRP A 34 12.18 -10.42 4.97
C TRP A 34 10.82 -11.14 5.02
N ARG A 35 9.92 -10.84 4.09
CA ARG A 35 8.56 -11.43 4.02
C ARG A 35 8.60 -12.90 3.61
N LEU A 36 9.41 -13.25 2.61
CA LEU A 36 9.51 -14.60 2.06
C LEU A 36 9.91 -15.65 3.13
N PRO A 37 11.02 -15.49 3.90
CA PRO A 37 11.38 -16.48 4.90
C PRO A 37 10.35 -16.59 6.03
N ARG A 38 9.65 -15.50 6.38
CA ARG A 38 8.55 -15.52 7.37
C ARG A 38 7.36 -16.32 6.87
N ALA A 39 6.96 -16.11 5.62
CA ALA A 39 5.87 -16.84 4.99
C ALA A 39 6.19 -18.34 4.87
N MET A 40 7.40 -18.67 4.39
CA MET A 40 7.88 -20.06 4.31
C MET A 40 7.98 -20.71 5.68
N GLY A 41 8.52 -20.00 6.68
CA GLY A 41 8.61 -20.50 8.05
C GLY A 41 7.24 -20.84 8.65
N ALA A 42 6.22 -20.02 8.39
CA ALA A 42 4.84 -20.30 8.83
C ALA A 42 4.28 -21.57 8.18
N LEU A 43 4.45 -21.74 6.86
CA LEU A 43 4.00 -22.95 6.17
C LEU A 43 4.73 -24.19 6.69
N LEU A 44 6.06 -24.14 6.74
CA LEU A 44 6.88 -25.27 7.19
C LEU A 44 6.54 -25.69 8.62
N PHE A 45 6.31 -24.74 9.52
CA PHE A 45 5.92 -25.02 10.90
C PHE A 45 4.56 -25.73 10.98
N PHE A 46 3.51 -25.14 10.39
CA PHE A 46 2.16 -25.69 10.50
C PHE A 46 1.99 -27.00 9.72
N TRP A 47 2.62 -27.12 8.55
CA TRP A 47 2.57 -28.35 7.75
C TRP A 47 3.46 -29.44 8.33
N GLY A 48 4.59 -29.07 8.95
CA GLY A 48 5.47 -30.01 9.67
C GLY A 48 4.82 -30.64 10.90
N ILE A 49 3.83 -29.96 11.52
CA ILE A 49 3.08 -30.50 12.67
C ILE A 49 1.96 -31.46 12.23
N LEU A 50 1.52 -31.45 10.96
CA LEU A 50 0.42 -32.30 10.47
C LEU A 50 0.56 -33.79 10.79
N PRO A 51 1.74 -34.43 10.65
CA PRO A 51 1.92 -35.84 10.99
C PRO A 51 1.71 -36.16 12.48
N LEU A 52 1.82 -35.16 13.36
CA LEU A 52 1.60 -35.31 14.80
C LEU A 52 0.11 -35.15 15.13
N VAL A 53 -0.53 -34.09 14.63
CA VAL A 53 -1.92 -33.77 14.97
C VAL A 53 -2.93 -34.71 14.32
N VAL A 54 -2.55 -35.40 13.24
CA VAL A 54 -3.46 -36.39 12.61
C VAL A 54 -3.88 -37.47 13.60
N TRP A 55 -3.06 -37.83 14.58
CA TRP A 55 -3.36 -38.87 15.57
C TRP A 55 -4.26 -38.42 16.72
N VAL A 56 -4.64 -37.13 16.78
CA VAL A 56 -5.49 -36.57 17.83
C VAL A 56 -6.95 -36.61 17.37
N PRO A 57 -7.85 -37.36 18.02
CA PRO A 57 -9.28 -37.28 17.73
C PRO A 57 -9.84 -35.91 18.12
N PRO A 58 -10.70 -35.27 17.30
CA PRO A 58 -11.09 -35.66 15.95
C PRO A 58 -10.00 -35.33 14.90
N HIS A 59 -9.54 -36.35 14.17
CA HIS A 59 -8.38 -36.29 13.26
C HIS A 59 -8.49 -35.18 12.19
N TYR A 60 -9.64 -35.07 11.53
CA TYR A 60 -9.82 -34.17 10.38
C TYR A 60 -9.84 -32.67 10.73
N PRO A 61 -10.58 -32.21 11.77
CA PRO A 61 -10.56 -30.80 12.16
C PRO A 61 -9.17 -30.23 12.42
N TRP A 62 -8.29 -30.98 13.09
CA TRP A 62 -6.94 -30.50 13.43
C TRP A 62 -6.06 -30.34 12.20
N VAL A 63 -6.08 -31.32 11.29
CA VAL A 63 -5.34 -31.27 10.02
C VAL A 63 -5.78 -30.04 9.21
N LEU A 64 -7.09 -29.83 9.08
CA LEU A 64 -7.63 -28.68 8.36
C LEU A 64 -7.26 -27.36 9.02
N ALA A 65 -7.37 -27.27 10.36
CA ALA A 65 -7.03 -26.07 11.11
C ALA A 65 -5.54 -25.70 10.95
N CYS A 66 -4.63 -26.66 11.08
CA CYS A 66 -3.20 -26.44 10.87
C CYS A 66 -2.90 -25.99 9.43
N PHE A 67 -3.46 -26.67 8.45
CA PHE A 67 -3.26 -26.34 7.04
C PHE A 67 -3.75 -24.93 6.70
N ALA A 68 -4.99 -24.61 7.09
CA ALA A 68 -5.60 -23.29 6.86
C ALA A 68 -4.87 -22.17 7.61
N THR A 69 -4.44 -22.42 8.85
CA THR A 69 -3.68 -21.43 9.64
C THR A 69 -2.32 -21.13 9.00
N GLY A 70 -1.61 -22.17 8.53
CA GLY A 70 -0.35 -21.99 7.81
C GLY A 70 -0.52 -21.12 6.56
N LEU A 71 -1.51 -21.42 5.72
CA LEU A 71 -1.82 -20.64 4.52
C LEU A 71 -2.22 -19.20 4.85
N TYR A 72 -3.10 -19.01 5.82
CA TYR A 72 -3.55 -17.69 6.26
C TYR A 72 -2.38 -16.82 6.73
N LEU A 73 -1.52 -17.35 7.59
CA LEU A 73 -0.35 -16.62 8.09
C LEU A 73 0.65 -16.33 6.97
N ALA A 74 0.93 -17.31 6.10
CA ALA A 74 1.82 -17.11 4.96
C ALA A 74 1.32 -16.01 4.02
N TYR A 75 0.01 -16.02 3.71
CA TYR A 75 -0.64 -14.98 2.93
C TYR A 75 -0.58 -13.62 3.62
N SER A 76 -0.82 -13.55 4.94
CA SER A 76 -0.70 -12.33 5.73
C SER A 76 0.73 -11.76 5.71
N TYR A 77 1.75 -12.61 5.84
CA TYR A 77 3.16 -12.20 5.74
C TYR A 77 3.54 -11.72 4.33
N TRP A 78 2.99 -12.37 3.31
CA TRP A 78 3.28 -12.04 1.91
C TRP A 78 2.68 -10.68 1.50
N THR A 79 1.41 -10.45 1.85
CA THR A 79 0.65 -9.26 1.48
C THR A 79 0.96 -8.04 2.35
N GLY A 80 1.32 -8.23 3.62
CA GLY A 80 1.64 -7.15 4.56
C GLY A 80 2.96 -6.44 4.26
N ARG A 81 2.97 -5.53 3.27
CA ARG A 81 4.16 -4.77 2.84
C ARG A 81 4.61 -3.72 3.86
N TYR A 82 3.71 -3.22 4.68
CA TYR A 82 3.98 -2.17 5.66
C TYR A 82 3.65 -2.65 7.07
N ARG A 83 4.48 -2.27 8.02
CA ARG A 83 4.21 -2.43 9.46
C ARG A 83 3.87 -1.09 10.06
N VAL A 84 2.71 -1.00 10.71
CA VAL A 84 2.27 0.22 11.40
C VAL A 84 3.06 0.38 12.69
N ARG A 85 3.69 1.54 12.91
CA ARG A 85 4.26 1.93 14.20
C ARG A 85 3.27 2.75 15.01
N ALA A 86 2.74 3.79 14.40
CA ALA A 86 1.74 4.67 14.96
C ALA A 86 0.75 5.09 13.86
N PHE A 87 -0.50 5.30 14.24
CA PHE A 87 -1.53 5.79 13.35
C PHE A 87 -2.50 6.67 14.12
N THR A 88 -2.82 7.83 13.56
CA THR A 88 -3.85 8.73 14.06
C THR A 88 -4.60 9.32 12.87
N GLY A 89 -5.92 9.20 12.85
CA GLY A 89 -6.77 9.78 11.81
C GLY A 89 -8.23 9.80 12.24
N SER A 90 -9.03 10.65 11.61
CA SER A 90 -10.47 10.71 11.85
C SER A 90 -11.25 10.19 10.66
N CYS A 91 -12.41 9.58 10.92
CA CYS A 91 -13.32 9.15 9.87
C CYS A 91 -13.82 10.37 9.07
N PRO A 92 -13.71 10.39 7.73
CA PRO A 92 -14.16 11.52 6.90
C PRO A 92 -15.68 11.78 6.94
N ARG A 93 -16.46 10.84 7.48
CA ARG A 93 -17.93 10.95 7.57
C ARG A 93 -18.44 11.38 8.94
N CYS A 94 -17.91 10.78 10.02
CA CYS A 94 -18.43 10.98 11.38
C CYS A 94 -17.40 11.58 12.34
N GLU A 95 -16.21 11.92 11.84
CA GLU A 95 -15.10 12.54 12.57
C GLU A 95 -14.55 11.74 13.76
N ARG A 96 -15.09 10.54 14.02
CA ARG A 96 -14.60 9.65 15.07
C ARG A 96 -13.18 9.21 14.76
N GLU A 97 -12.35 9.25 15.81
CA GLU A 97 -10.98 8.76 15.76
C GLU A 97 -10.95 7.28 15.34
N LEU A 98 -10.12 6.99 14.35
CA LEU A 98 -9.80 5.65 13.87
C LEU A 98 -8.43 5.27 14.41
N SER A 99 -8.32 4.06 14.92
CA SER A 99 -7.07 3.52 15.46
C SER A 99 -6.66 2.26 14.69
N LEU A 100 -5.39 2.17 14.31
CA LEU A 100 -4.75 0.94 13.85
C LEU A 100 -3.87 0.40 14.96
N ALA A 101 -3.96 -0.90 15.22
CA ALA A 101 -3.12 -1.54 16.23
C ALA A 101 -1.63 -1.40 15.85
N PRO A 102 -0.78 -0.88 16.76
CA PRO A 102 0.67 -0.85 16.54
C PRO A 102 1.21 -2.26 16.28
N GLY A 103 2.07 -2.37 15.28
CA GLY A 103 2.66 -3.64 14.85
C GLY A 103 1.81 -4.44 13.86
N SER A 104 0.58 -4.02 13.57
CA SER A 104 -0.23 -4.60 12.49
C SER A 104 0.47 -4.49 11.13
N ARG A 105 0.21 -5.46 10.25
CA ARG A 105 0.75 -5.48 8.89
C ARG A 105 -0.36 -5.15 7.93
N ILE A 106 -0.12 -4.17 7.07
CA ILE A 106 -1.09 -3.68 6.10
C ILE A 106 -0.49 -3.67 4.69
N ALA A 107 -1.36 -3.84 3.70
CA ALA A 107 -1.08 -3.57 2.30
C ALA A 107 -1.79 -2.26 1.94
N LEU A 108 -1.13 -1.39 1.16
CA LEU A 108 -1.75 -0.19 0.63
C LEU A 108 -2.34 -0.47 -0.76
N PRO A 109 -3.53 0.08 -1.09
CA PRO A 109 -4.44 0.83 -0.21
C PRO A 109 -5.08 -0.08 0.86
N HIS A 110 -5.24 0.44 2.08
CA HIS A 110 -5.80 -0.34 3.21
C HIS A 110 -7.17 0.18 3.63
N THR A 111 -8.20 -0.67 3.68
CA THR A 111 -9.53 -0.29 4.18
C THR A 111 -9.57 -0.30 5.71
N LEU A 112 -10.13 0.74 6.30
CA LEU A 112 -10.35 0.86 7.74
C LEU A 112 -11.83 0.90 8.04
N THR A 113 -12.32 0.00 8.89
CA THR A 113 -13.73 0.00 9.28
C THR A 113 -13.97 1.02 10.40
N CYS A 114 -14.84 2.00 10.16
CA CYS A 114 -15.31 2.89 11.22
C CYS A 114 -16.45 2.24 12.00
N PHE A 115 -16.24 1.93 13.28
CA PHE A 115 -17.25 1.29 14.12
C PHE A 115 -18.43 2.19 14.54
N ALA A 116 -18.37 3.50 14.27
CA ALA A 116 -19.49 4.40 14.54
C ALA A 116 -20.45 4.54 13.36
N CYS A 117 -19.94 4.68 12.13
CA CYS A 117 -20.78 4.87 10.95
C CYS A 117 -20.83 3.66 10.00
N HIS A 118 -20.02 2.62 10.25
CA HIS A 118 -19.87 1.41 9.43
C HIS A 118 -19.39 1.64 7.98
N PHE A 119 -18.79 2.81 7.69
CA PHE A 119 -18.12 3.04 6.41
C PHE A 119 -16.67 2.57 6.47
N GLU A 120 -16.12 2.25 5.29
CA GLU A 120 -14.78 1.72 5.11
C GLU A 120 -13.88 2.70 4.35
N PRO A 121 -13.40 3.81 4.97
CA PRO A 121 -12.42 4.68 4.34
C PRO A 121 -11.15 3.90 3.94
N GLN A 122 -10.57 4.28 2.81
CA GLN A 122 -9.31 3.74 2.33
C GLN A 122 -8.15 4.64 2.77
N LEU A 123 -7.22 4.04 3.50
CA LEU A 123 -5.93 4.63 3.80
C LEU A 123 -5.03 4.56 2.56
N CYS A 124 -4.76 5.72 1.99
CA CYS A 124 -3.78 5.93 0.93
C CYS A 124 -2.62 6.75 1.50
N VAL A 125 -1.38 6.38 1.18
CA VAL A 125 -0.24 7.26 1.48
C VAL A 125 -0.09 8.17 0.28
N THR A 126 -0.25 9.48 0.48
CA THR A 126 0.27 10.43 -0.51
C THR A 126 1.70 10.69 -0.09
N THR A 127 2.65 10.47 -0.98
CA THR A 127 3.85 11.29 -0.93
C THR A 127 3.34 12.73 -1.09
N VAL A 128 3.70 13.60 -0.15
CA VAL A 128 3.44 15.02 -0.33
C VAL A 128 4.51 15.44 -1.31
N ALA A 129 4.14 15.54 -2.59
CA ALA A 129 4.97 16.21 -3.56
C ALA A 129 5.35 17.56 -2.96
N ALA A 130 6.64 17.73 -2.69
CA ALA A 130 7.20 19.06 -2.57
C ALA A 130 6.89 19.76 -3.91
N THR A 131 5.85 20.59 -3.92
CA THR A 131 5.51 21.56 -4.97
C THR A 131 5.44 21.02 -6.41
N GLY A 132 4.23 20.72 -6.90
CA GLY A 132 3.89 20.77 -8.34
C GLY A 132 4.11 19.51 -9.19
N GLY A 133 4.66 18.42 -8.64
CA GLY A 133 4.86 17.16 -9.38
C GLY A 133 3.61 16.27 -9.45
N VAL A 134 3.46 15.51 -10.55
CA VAL A 134 2.62 14.31 -10.54
C VAL A 134 3.40 13.14 -9.96
N GLU A 135 2.80 12.43 -9.02
CA GLU A 135 3.44 11.31 -8.33
C GLU A 135 2.61 10.05 -8.48
N HIS A 136 3.30 8.95 -8.78
CA HIS A 136 2.68 7.65 -8.83
C HIS A 136 2.26 7.18 -7.43
N ARG A 137 1.22 6.33 -7.36
CA ARG A 137 0.80 5.71 -6.10
C ARG A 137 1.88 4.77 -5.52
N ASP A 138 2.66 4.13 -6.39
CA ASP A 138 3.75 3.24 -6.01
C ASP A 138 5.09 3.85 -6.43
N ALA A 139 6.11 3.81 -5.56
CA ALA A 139 7.43 4.35 -5.84
C ALA A 139 8.15 3.66 -7.01
N ASP A 140 7.80 2.40 -7.28
CA ASP A 140 8.35 1.60 -8.37
C ASP A 140 7.46 1.63 -9.63
N CYS A 141 6.43 2.48 -9.67
CA CYS A 141 5.54 2.56 -10.81
C CYS A 141 6.22 3.26 -11.99
N VAL A 142 6.30 2.54 -13.11
CA VAL A 142 6.81 3.03 -14.39
C VAL A 142 5.69 3.31 -15.41
N GLY A 143 4.46 3.46 -14.91
CA GLY A 143 3.28 3.69 -15.74
C GLY A 143 3.26 5.09 -16.37
N ARG A 144 2.50 5.25 -17.44
CA ARG A 144 2.35 6.54 -18.11
C ARG A 144 1.15 7.30 -17.60
N TRP A 145 1.31 8.61 -17.49
CA TRP A 145 0.22 9.54 -17.23
C TRP A 145 -0.52 9.85 -18.52
N GLY A 146 -1.84 9.73 -18.49
CA GLY A 146 -2.73 10.12 -19.58
C GLY A 146 -3.88 10.99 -19.07
N MET A 147 -4.34 11.90 -19.90
CA MET A 147 -5.52 12.71 -19.59
C MET A 147 -6.81 11.89 -19.83
N ARG A 148 -7.76 12.03 -18.91
CA ARG A 148 -9.12 11.50 -18.96
C ARG A 148 -10.11 12.59 -18.56
N TRP A 149 -11.39 12.35 -18.83
CA TRP A 149 -12.48 13.28 -18.57
C TRP A 149 -13.49 12.61 -17.66
N LEU A 150 -13.88 13.27 -16.57
CA LEU A 150 -14.94 12.83 -15.66
C LEU A 150 -15.87 14.01 -15.43
N ALA A 151 -17.13 13.89 -15.85
CA ALA A 151 -18.15 14.92 -15.68
C ALA A 151 -17.66 16.33 -16.11
N ASP A 152 -17.08 16.41 -17.31
CA ASP A 152 -16.50 17.62 -17.93
C ASP A 152 -15.25 18.20 -17.26
N GLU A 153 -14.74 17.60 -16.19
CA GLU A 153 -13.46 17.97 -15.58
C GLU A 153 -12.32 17.08 -16.09
N PRO A 154 -11.24 17.65 -16.66
CA PRO A 154 -10.09 16.88 -17.07
C PRO A 154 -9.24 16.49 -15.86
N TYR A 155 -8.79 15.25 -15.85
CA TYR A 155 -7.88 14.72 -14.83
C TYR A 155 -6.80 13.85 -15.48
N LEU A 156 -5.62 13.85 -14.88
CA LEU A 156 -4.51 12.97 -15.25
C LEU A 156 -4.67 11.66 -14.50
N VAL A 157 -4.43 10.53 -15.17
CA VAL A 157 -4.43 9.20 -14.56
C VAL A 157 -3.20 8.42 -15.01
N CYS A 158 -2.52 7.75 -14.08
CA CYS A 158 -1.50 6.77 -14.44
C CYS A 158 -2.16 5.47 -14.91
N ASP A 159 -1.74 4.92 -16.05
CA ASP A 159 -2.26 3.68 -16.63
C ASP A 159 -2.02 2.42 -15.77
N THR A 160 -0.96 2.46 -14.95
CA THR A 160 -0.48 1.32 -14.17
C THR A 160 -0.99 1.39 -12.73
N CYS A 161 -0.58 2.40 -11.96
CA CYS A 161 -0.95 2.49 -10.54
C CYS A 161 -2.29 3.19 -10.28
N ARG A 162 -2.93 3.74 -11.34
CA ARG A 162 -4.24 4.40 -11.28
C ARG A 162 -4.30 5.61 -10.35
N SER A 163 -3.15 6.21 -10.02
CA SER A 163 -3.12 7.54 -9.39
C SER A 163 -3.83 8.54 -10.29
N HIS A 164 -4.60 9.45 -9.71
CA HIS A 164 -5.29 10.50 -10.44
C HIS A 164 -5.01 11.87 -9.83
N ARG A 165 -4.92 12.90 -10.68
CA ARG A 165 -4.68 14.30 -10.30
C ARG A 165 -5.57 15.22 -11.15
N PRO A 166 -6.08 16.34 -10.63
CA PRO A 166 -6.71 17.36 -11.46
C PRO A 166 -5.74 17.80 -12.56
N ALA A 167 -6.22 17.96 -13.79
CA ALA A 167 -5.39 18.35 -14.93
C ALA A 167 -5.14 19.87 -14.94
N THR A 168 -4.45 20.37 -13.92
CA THR A 168 -3.93 21.74 -13.93
C THR A 168 -2.79 21.86 -14.95
N PRO A 169 -2.52 23.05 -15.53
CA PRO A 169 -1.41 23.23 -16.46
C PRO A 169 -0.06 22.76 -15.89
N GLU A 170 0.20 23.03 -14.61
CA GLU A 170 1.41 22.57 -13.91
C GLU A 170 1.48 21.04 -13.81
N ALA A 171 0.37 20.39 -13.43
CA ALA A 171 0.32 18.94 -13.33
C ALA A 171 0.47 18.26 -14.72
N CYS A 172 -0.07 18.87 -15.77
CA CYS A 172 0.08 18.38 -17.14
C CYS A 172 1.55 18.43 -17.58
N LEU A 173 2.26 19.53 -17.31
CA LEU A 173 3.69 19.66 -17.62
C LEU A 173 4.53 18.66 -16.82
N ALA A 174 4.21 18.47 -15.54
CA ALA A 174 4.90 17.47 -14.72
C ALA A 174 4.65 16.04 -15.24
N ALA A 175 3.45 15.74 -15.72
CA ALA A 175 3.11 14.43 -16.28
C ALA A 175 3.82 14.14 -17.59
N GLU A 176 3.96 15.15 -18.44
CA GLU A 176 4.75 15.04 -19.66
C GLU A 176 6.23 14.78 -19.34
N ALA A 177 6.81 15.54 -18.41
CA ALA A 177 8.20 15.36 -17.99
C ALA A 177 8.47 13.96 -17.39
N GLU A 178 7.55 13.42 -16.58
CA GLU A 178 7.68 12.07 -16.02
C GLU A 178 7.52 10.98 -17.10
N ASN A 179 6.60 11.17 -18.05
CA ASN A 179 6.45 10.27 -19.19
C ASN A 179 7.73 10.22 -20.05
N ASP A 180 8.32 11.38 -20.33
CA ASP A 180 9.57 11.50 -21.10
C ASP A 180 10.74 10.84 -20.36
N ARG A 181 10.82 11.02 -19.04
CA ARG A 181 11.79 10.33 -18.18
C ARG A 181 11.63 8.82 -18.26
N GLY A 182 10.40 8.30 -18.20
CA GLY A 182 10.10 6.88 -18.34
C GLY A 182 10.54 6.33 -19.71
N VAL A 183 10.35 7.09 -20.79
CA VAL A 183 10.82 6.72 -22.14
C VAL A 183 12.35 6.68 -22.21
N LEU A 184 13.04 7.66 -21.64
CA LEU A 184 14.51 7.70 -21.59
C LEU A 184 15.09 6.52 -20.82
N LEU A 185 14.56 6.21 -19.63
CA LEU A 185 15.00 5.07 -18.84
C LEU A 185 14.78 3.76 -19.60
N ALA A 186 13.62 3.59 -20.24
CA ALA A 186 13.36 2.39 -21.05
C ALA A 186 14.36 2.23 -22.21
N ARG A 187 14.76 3.32 -22.88
CA ARG A 187 15.79 3.29 -23.93
C ARG A 187 17.15 2.88 -23.39
N LEU A 188 17.60 3.51 -22.30
CA LEU A 188 18.87 3.18 -21.64
C LEU A 188 18.92 1.71 -21.19
N THR A 189 17.78 1.16 -20.75
CA THR A 189 17.70 -0.26 -20.33
C THR A 189 17.83 -1.22 -21.52
N VAL A 190 17.32 -0.85 -22.71
CA VAL A 190 17.41 -1.64 -23.94
C VAL A 190 18.80 -1.59 -24.56
N GLU A 191 19.45 -0.43 -24.49
CA GLU A 191 20.79 -0.21 -25.09
C GLU A 191 21.92 -0.89 -24.29
N GLY A 192 21.65 -1.37 -23.07
CA GLY A 192 22.63 -2.14 -22.29
C GLY A 192 23.80 -1.32 -21.75
N ASP A 193 23.77 0.00 -21.94
CA ASP A 193 24.76 0.95 -21.44
C ASP A 193 24.53 1.23 -19.95
N PHE A 194 24.77 0.21 -19.11
CA PHE A 194 25.18 0.48 -17.74
C PHE A 194 26.62 0.98 -17.82
N LEU A 195 26.78 2.31 -17.78
CA LEU A 195 28.08 2.92 -17.51
C LEU A 195 28.67 2.23 -16.26
N PRO A 196 29.89 1.66 -16.35
CA PRO A 196 30.52 0.93 -15.26
C PRO A 196 30.83 1.80 -14.04
#